data_AF-A0AAJ2P582-F1
#
_entry.id   AF-A0AAJ2P582-F1
#
_cell.length_a   1.000
_cell.length_b   1.000
_cell.length_c   1.000
_cell.angle_alpha   90.00
_cell.angle_beta   90.00
_cell.angle_gamma   90.00
#
_symmetry.space_group_name_H-M   'P 1'
#
loop_
_entity.id
_entity.type
_entity.pdbx_description
1 polymer ?
#
loop_
_entity_poly.entity_id
_entity_poly.type
_entity_poly.pdbx_seq_one_letter_code
_entity_poly.pdbx_strand_id
1 'polypeptide(L)'
;MQTNPFYSGIRLIDLPQPVLISLSVIFFVLAIVSISFHKYTRKKIQQYKELQMEDWKRENPGKKHFTYEQTKMFLPAWQRAKYNAHIFLSVIFVVGGFVFAFGNTLTTL
;
A
#
# COMPACT_ATOMS: atom_id res chain seq x y z
N MET A 1 21.95 -34.66 14.57
CA MET A 1 21.50 -33.28 14.20
C MET A 1 20.36 -32.93 15.14
N GLN A 2 20.56 -31.93 16.00
CA GLN A 2 19.57 -31.51 17.00
C GLN A 2 18.58 -30.58 16.29
N THR A 3 17.33 -31.02 16.15
CA THR A 3 16.26 -30.20 15.57
C THR A 3 15.90 -29.08 16.54
N ASN A 4 15.82 -27.85 16.04
CA ASN A 4 15.46 -26.68 16.85
C ASN A 4 14.07 -26.90 17.49
N PRO A 5 13.94 -26.85 18.83
CA PRO A 5 12.67 -27.12 19.52
C PRO A 5 11.57 -26.09 19.19
N PHE A 6 11.93 -24.94 18.63
CA PHE A 6 10.99 -23.93 18.15
C PHE A 6 10.51 -24.17 16.71
N TYR A 7 11.11 -25.11 15.98
CA TYR A 7 10.71 -25.44 14.62
C TYR A 7 9.72 -26.62 14.62
N SER A 8 8.43 -26.32 14.47
CA SER A 8 7.36 -27.34 14.46
C SER A 8 7.09 -27.96 13.08
N GLY A 9 7.97 -27.77 12.09
CA GLY A 9 7.75 -28.24 10.72
C GLY A 9 6.85 -27.33 9.86
N ILE A 10 6.62 -27.76 8.61
CA ILE A 10 5.80 -27.03 7.64
C ILE A 10 4.33 -27.13 8.04
N ARG A 11 3.67 -25.99 8.29
CA ARG A 11 2.23 -25.92 8.52
C ARG A 11 1.52 -25.68 7.19
N LEU A 12 0.84 -26.72 6.71
CA LEU A 12 -0.04 -26.67 5.55
C LEU A 12 -1.39 -26.07 5.95
N ILE A 13 -2.00 -25.33 5.04
CA ILE A 13 -3.36 -24.81 5.20
C ILE A 13 -4.35 -25.94 4.87
N ASP A 14 -5.12 -26.39 5.87
CA ASP A 14 -6.13 -27.45 5.71
C ASP A 14 -7.42 -26.90 5.09
N LEU A 15 -7.36 -26.59 3.79
CA LEU A 15 -8.49 -26.13 2.99
C LEU A 15 -8.57 -26.89 1.66
N PRO A 16 -9.77 -27.11 1.11
CA PRO A 16 -9.92 -27.73 -0.21
C PRO A 16 -9.17 -26.93 -1.30
N GLN A 17 -8.47 -27.63 -2.19
CA GLN A 17 -7.72 -27.01 -3.29
C GLN A 17 -8.52 -25.99 -4.13
N PRO A 18 -9.80 -26.23 -4.49
CA PRO A 18 -10.58 -25.25 -5.25
C PRO A 18 -10.77 -23.92 -4.51
N VAL A 19 -10.89 -23.97 -3.18
CA VAL A 19 -11.05 -22.79 -2.33
C VAL A 19 -9.75 -21.99 -2.28
N LEU A 20 -8.61 -22.67 -2.12
CA LEU A 20 -7.29 -22.03 -2.12
C LEU A 20 -6.98 -21.31 -3.44
N ILE A 21 -7.26 -21.96 -4.57
CA ILE A 21 -7.07 -21.36 -5.90
C ILE A 21 -7.95 -20.13 -6.05
N SER A 22 -9.22 -20.24 -5.65
CA SER A 22 -10.18 -19.13 -5.75
C SER A 22 -9.74 -17.93 -4.90
N LEU A 23 -9.29 -18.16 -3.67
CA LEU A 23 -8.75 -17.12 -2.78
C LEU A 23 -7.50 -16.48 -3.38
N SER A 24 -6.57 -17.27 -3.91
CA SER A 24 -5.36 -16.76 -4.56
C SER A 24 -5.70 -15.82 -5.72
N VAL A 25 -6.62 -16.22 -6.60
CA VAL A 25 -7.08 -15.40 -7.73
C VAL A 25 -7.70 -14.10 -7.26
N ILE A 26 -8.58 -14.14 -6.25
CA ILE A 26 -9.22 -12.94 -5.67
C ILE A 26 -8.16 -11.98 -5.15
N PHE A 27 -7.15 -12.47 -4.43
CA PHE A 27 -6.07 -11.65 -3.89
C PHE A 27 -5.24 -10.99 -4.99
N PHE A 28 -4.90 -11.70 -6.07
CA PHE A 28 -4.20 -11.10 -7.20
C PHE A 28 -5.05 -10.05 -7.93
N VAL A 29 -6.35 -10.28 -8.09
CA VAL A 29 -7.27 -9.27 -8.65
C VAL A 29 -7.30 -8.03 -7.77
N LEU A 30 -7.41 -8.18 -6.45
CA LEU A 30 -7.37 -7.06 -5.50
C LEU A 30 -6.03 -6.30 -5.55
N ALA A 31 -4.91 -7.00 -5.72
CA ALA A 31 -3.61 -6.38 -5.91
C ALA A 31 -3.57 -5.49 -7.17
N ILE A 32 -4.03 -6.01 -8.31
CA ILE A 32 -4.09 -5.27 -9.58
C ILE A 32 -4.99 -4.04 -9.45
N VAL A 33 -6.19 -4.23 -8.87
CA VAL A 33 -7.13 -3.14 -8.60
C VAL A 33 -6.47 -2.08 -7.73
N SER A 34 -5.79 -2.46 -6.65
CA SER A 34 -5.11 -1.53 -5.76
C SER A 34 -4.02 -0.72 -6.47
N ILE A 35 -3.17 -1.35 -7.30
CA ILE A 35 -2.15 -0.64 -8.09
C ILE A 35 -2.79 0.34 -9.08
N SER A 36 -3.92 -0.01 -9.68
CA SER A 36 -4.59 0.83 -10.68
C SER A 36 -4.98 2.22 -10.13
N PHE A 37 -5.25 2.33 -8.82
CA PHE A 37 -5.52 3.60 -8.14
C PHE A 37 -4.32 4.53 -8.03
N HIS A 38 -3.09 4.10 -8.36
CA HIS A 38 -1.89 4.92 -8.22
C HIS A 38 -1.97 6.24 -9.00
N LYS A 39 -2.50 6.22 -10.23
CA LYS A 39 -2.68 7.44 -11.02
C LYS A 39 -3.68 8.40 -10.35
N TYR A 40 -4.74 7.85 -9.77
CA TYR A 40 -5.78 8.63 -9.08
C TYR A 40 -5.25 9.28 -7.79
N THR A 41 -4.53 8.53 -6.95
CA THR A 41 -3.99 9.04 -5.69
C THR A 41 -2.93 10.12 -5.91
N ARG A 42 -2.09 10.00 -6.95
CA ARG A 42 -1.13 11.06 -7.32
C ARG A 42 -1.84 12.37 -7.69
N LYS A 43 -2.93 12.31 -8.45
CA LYS A 43 -3.73 13.50 -8.77
C LYS A 43 -4.31 14.15 -7.51
N LYS A 44 -4.79 13.35 -6.56
CA LYS A 44 -5.33 13.86 -5.29
C LYS A 44 -4.28 14.54 -4.40
N ILE A 45 -3.05 13.99 -4.35
CA ILE A 45 -1.94 14.66 -3.66
C ILE A 45 -1.65 16.02 -4.29
N GLN A 46 -1.63 16.10 -5.61
CA GLN A 46 -1.37 17.35 -6.31
C GLN A 46 -2.46 18.39 -6.02
N GLN A 47 -3.73 18.01 -6.13
CA GLN A 47 -4.87 18.88 -5.76
C GLN A 47 -4.77 19.38 -4.32
N TYR A 48 -4.35 18.52 -3.38
CA TYR A 48 -4.18 18.93 -2.00
C TYR A 48 -3.07 19.98 -1.83
N LYS A 49 -1.94 19.81 -2.53
CA LYS A 49 -0.85 20.79 -2.53
C LYS A 49 -1.28 22.11 -3.17
N GLU A 50 -2.07 22.07 -4.24
CA GLU A 50 -2.60 23.25 -4.91
C GLU A 50 -3.51 24.06 -3.98
N LEU A 51 -4.42 23.39 -3.25
CA LEU A 51 -5.26 24.03 -2.24
C LEU A 51 -4.44 24.66 -1.11
N GLN A 52 -3.43 23.94 -0.59
CA GLN A 52 -2.52 24.50 0.41
C GLN A 52 -1.78 25.74 -0.11
N MET A 53 -1.35 25.73 -1.39
CA MET A 53 -0.72 26.90 -2.00
C MET A 53 -1.67 28.08 -2.14
N GLU A 54 -2.94 27.83 -2.47
CA GLU A 54 -3.94 28.88 -2.62
C GLU A 54 -4.17 29.61 -1.29
N ASP A 55 -4.37 28.86 -0.21
CA ASP A 55 -4.51 29.41 1.14
C ASP A 55 -3.24 30.17 1.56
N TRP A 56 -2.07 29.58 1.34
CA TRP A 56 -0.79 30.20 1.69
C TRP A 56 -0.55 31.51 0.92
N LYS A 57 -0.92 31.56 -0.37
CA LYS A 57 -0.78 32.77 -1.20
C LYS A 57 -1.74 33.88 -0.78
N ARG A 58 -2.91 33.54 -0.25
CA ARG A 58 -3.86 34.52 0.33
C ARG A 58 -3.27 35.17 1.57
N GLU A 59 -2.60 34.39 2.41
CA GLU A 59 -1.91 34.87 3.62
C GLU A 59 -0.58 35.59 3.32
N ASN A 60 0.05 35.30 2.17
CA ASN A 60 1.36 35.84 1.78
C ASN A 60 1.31 36.54 0.41
N PRO A 61 0.59 37.67 0.28
CA PRO A 61 0.32 38.31 -1.03
C PRO A 61 1.58 38.77 -1.77
N GLY A 62 2.68 39.10 -1.06
CA GLY A 62 3.95 39.50 -1.67
C GLY A 62 4.83 38.35 -2.19
N LYS A 63 4.45 37.09 -1.92
CA LYS A 63 5.26 35.91 -2.23
C LYS A 63 4.58 34.93 -3.20
N LYS A 64 3.67 35.43 -4.05
CA LYS A 64 2.87 34.58 -4.97
C LYS A 64 3.67 33.77 -6.00
N HIS A 65 4.92 34.16 -6.26
CA HIS A 65 5.84 33.48 -7.18
C HIS A 65 6.53 32.25 -6.56
N PHE A 66 6.39 32.03 -5.25
CA PHE A 66 7.01 30.88 -4.59
C PHE A 66 6.31 29.58 -4.98
N THR A 67 7.09 28.53 -5.22
CA THR A 67 6.58 27.16 -5.41
C THR A 67 6.37 26.46 -4.07
N TYR A 68 5.59 25.38 -4.05
CA TYR A 68 5.29 24.61 -2.83
C TYR A 68 6.55 24.22 -2.06
N GLU A 69 7.57 23.77 -2.76
CA GLU A 69 8.86 23.35 -2.19
C GLU A 69 9.60 24.49 -1.49
N GLN A 70 9.41 25.74 -1.95
CA GLN A 70 10.05 26.92 -1.39
C GLN A 70 9.31 27.48 -0.17
N THR A 71 8.02 27.16 -0.01
CA THR A 71 7.19 27.65 1.11
C THR A 71 7.46 26.95 2.44
N LYS A 72 8.33 25.93 2.47
CA LYS A 72 8.56 25.01 3.61
C LYS A 72 7.28 24.32 4.11
N MET A 73 6.20 24.37 3.34
CA MET A 73 5.00 23.58 3.61
C MET A 73 5.29 22.11 3.38
N PHE A 74 4.65 21.26 4.18
CA PHE A 74 4.79 19.83 4.08
C PHE A 74 3.42 19.18 3.98
N LEU A 75 3.38 18.06 3.25
CA LEU A 75 2.19 17.21 3.20
C LEU A 75 2.07 16.49 4.56
N PRO A 76 0.97 16.65 5.32
CA PRO A 76 0.82 16.00 6.62
C PRO A 76 1.00 14.48 6.54
N ALA A 77 1.57 13.88 7.58
CA ALA A 77 1.89 12.45 7.60
C ALA A 77 0.65 11.56 7.34
N TRP A 78 -0.51 11.92 7.89
CA TRP A 78 -1.77 11.22 7.66
C TRP A 78 -2.22 11.26 6.18
N GLN A 79 -2.04 12.40 5.49
CA GLN A 79 -2.35 12.49 4.06
C GLN A 79 -1.39 11.61 3.24
N ARG A 80 -0.09 11.58 3.60
CA ARG A 80 0.88 10.67 2.96
C ARG A 80 0.51 9.20 3.16
N ALA A 81 0.07 8.81 4.35
CA ALA A 81 -0.36 7.44 4.63
C ALA A 81 -1.60 7.10 3.80
N LYS A 82 -2.63 7.96 3.81
CA LYS A 82 -3.86 7.79 3.03
C LYS A 82 -3.59 7.59 1.54
N TYR A 83 -2.76 8.43 0.94
CA TYR A 83 -2.51 8.39 -0.51
C TYR A 83 -1.46 7.37 -0.95
N ASN A 84 -0.71 6.76 -0.02
CA ASN A 84 0.18 5.64 -0.33
C ASN A 84 -0.42 4.27 0.07
N ALA A 85 -1.58 4.26 0.75
CA ALA A 85 -2.22 3.04 1.23
C ALA A 85 -2.43 1.99 0.13
N HIS A 86 -2.72 2.42 -1.10
CA HIS A 86 -2.93 1.51 -2.24
C HIS A 86 -1.66 0.71 -2.60
N ILE A 87 -0.46 1.26 -2.38
CA ILE A 87 0.79 0.53 -2.58
C ILE A 87 0.95 -0.52 -1.49
N PHE A 88 0.74 -0.14 -0.23
CA PHE A 88 0.83 -1.07 0.91
C PHE A 88 -0.17 -2.22 0.78
N LEU A 89 -1.43 -1.90 0.48
CA LEU A 89 -2.48 -2.89 0.24
C LEU A 89 -2.13 -3.81 -0.93
N SER A 90 -1.58 -3.27 -2.03
CA SER A 90 -1.14 -4.10 -3.14
C SER A 90 -0.08 -5.11 -2.73
N VAL A 91 0.92 -4.70 -1.95
CA VAL A 91 1.99 -5.62 -1.51
C VAL A 91 1.39 -6.71 -0.63
N ILE A 92 0.51 -6.35 0.31
CA ILE A 92 -0.18 -7.31 1.18
C ILE A 92 -1.00 -8.30 0.36
N PHE A 93 -1.73 -7.83 -0.65
CA PHE A 93 -2.55 -8.71 -1.50
C PHE A 93 -1.70 -9.63 -2.37
N VAL A 94 -0.56 -9.18 -2.91
CA VAL A 94 0.37 -10.05 -3.65
C VAL A 94 0.92 -11.15 -2.74
N VAL A 95 1.41 -10.76 -1.55
CA VAL A 95 1.97 -11.70 -0.57
C VAL A 95 0.92 -12.72 -0.13
N GLY A 96 -0.31 -12.26 0.18
CA GLY A 96 -1.43 -13.13 0.50
C GLY A 96 -1.82 -14.06 -0.67
N GLY A 97 -1.82 -13.56 -1.90
CA GLY A 97 -2.06 -14.36 -3.10
C GLY A 97 -1.07 -15.52 -3.24
N PHE A 98 0.21 -15.27 -2.95
CA PHE A 98 1.23 -16.32 -2.92
C PHE A 98 1.03 -17.31 -1.77
N VAL A 99 0.70 -16.84 -0.56
CA VAL A 99 0.39 -17.74 0.58
C VAL A 99 -0.68 -18.76 0.20
N PHE A 100 -1.78 -18.31 -0.41
CA PHE A 100 -2.86 -19.20 -0.82
C PHE A 100 -2.51 -20.05 -2.05
N ALA A 101 -1.69 -19.55 -2.98
CA ALA A 101 -1.23 -20.33 -4.13
C ALA A 101 -0.36 -21.52 -3.74
N PHE A 102 0.51 -21.34 -2.74
CA PHE A 102 1.41 -22.39 -2.26
C PHE A 102 0.83 -23.24 -1.13
N GLY A 103 -0.30 -22.84 -0.54
CA GLY A 103 -0.95 -23.56 0.55
C GLY A 103 -0.14 -23.62 1.86
N ASN A 104 0.87 -22.76 2.01
CA ASN A 104 1.81 -22.72 3.12
C ASN A 104 1.97 -21.31 3.69
N THR A 105 2.14 -21.20 5.00
CA THR A 105 2.42 -19.91 5.67
C THR A 105 3.88 -19.48 5.48
N LEU A 106 4.14 -18.21 5.19
CA LEU A 106 5.50 -17.67 4.92
C LEU A 106 6.48 -17.74 6.11
N THR A 107 6.01 -18.06 7.32
CA THR A 107 6.83 -18.22 8.53
C THR A 107 7.62 -19.53 8.57
N THR A 108 7.65 -20.31 7.49
CA THR A 108 8.39 -21.58 7.39
C THR A 108 9.81 -21.45 6.82
N LEU A 109 10.34 -20.23 6.63
CA LEU A 109 11.76 -19.98 6.31
C LEU A 109 12.61 -19.88 7.58
#